data_AF-A0AA35S0Y3-F1
#
_entry.id   AF-A0AA35S0Y3-F1
#
_cell.length_a   1.000
_cell.length_b   1.000
_cell.length_c   1.000
_cell.angle_alpha   90.00
_cell.angle_beta   90.00
_cell.angle_gamma   90.00
#
_symmetry.space_group_name_H-M   'P 1'
#
loop_
_entity.id
_entity.type
_entity.pdbx_description
1 polymer ?
#
loop_
_entity_poly.entity_id
_entity_poly.type
_entity_poly.pdbx_seq_one_letter_code
_entity_poly.pdbx_strand_id
1 'polypeptide(L)'
;MLLKEYRICMPFSVEEYRIGQLYMIARHSAEESKGEGDGVEVVVNEPCQDEQHGDGRYTEKRIYLTSRLPGWVQSMIPRVFYITEKAWNYYPVTITEHLVLIPTQVPDSNRLHLYQ
;
A
#
# COMPACT_ATOMS: atom_id res chain seq x y z
N MET A 1 14.83 2.39 14.29
CA MET A 1 14.18 2.71 13.00
C MET A 1 15.24 3.29 12.08
N LEU A 2 15.41 2.73 10.87
CA LEU A 2 16.37 3.24 9.88
C LEU A 2 15.61 4.08 8.87
N LEU A 3 15.87 5.38 8.83
CA LEU A 3 15.23 6.30 7.88
C LEU A 3 16.15 6.50 6.68
N LYS A 4 15.58 6.34 5.48
CA LYS A 4 16.26 6.60 4.20
C LYS A 4 15.36 7.43 3.30
N GLU A 5 15.90 8.54 2.80
CA GLU A 5 15.22 9.41 1.85
C GLU A 5 15.74 9.14 0.43
N TYR A 6 14.82 8.86 -0.50
CA TYR A 6 15.14 8.62 -1.90
C TYR A 6 14.72 9.84 -2.72
N ARG A 7 15.69 10.58 -3.26
CA ARG A 7 15.45 11.71 -4.15
C ARG A 7 15.59 11.25 -5.60
N ILE A 8 14.49 11.25 -6.35
CA ILE A 8 14.45 10.83 -7.75
C ILE A 8 14.23 12.07 -8.61
N CYS A 9 15.27 12.51 -9.31
CA CYS A 9 15.16 13.61 -10.26
C CYS A 9 14.47 13.13 -11.54
N MET A 10 13.42 13.83 -11.96
CA MET A 10 12.64 13.50 -13.15
C MET A 10 12.69 14.67 -14.16
N PRO A 11 12.86 14.41 -15.47
CA PRO A 11 12.93 15.46 -16.49
C PRO A 11 11.54 15.91 -16.97
N PHE A 12 10.59 16.09 -16.05
CA PHE A 12 9.22 16.55 -16.33
C PHE A 12 8.80 17.61 -15.31
N SER A 13 7.85 18.46 -15.70
CA SER A 13 7.20 19.40 -14.79
C SER A 13 6.30 18.68 -13.77
N VAL A 14 5.92 19.38 -12.69
CA VAL A 14 5.04 18.84 -11.64
C VAL A 14 3.67 18.46 -12.22
N GLU A 15 3.15 19.23 -13.18
CA GLU A 15 1.87 18.95 -13.83
C GLU A 15 1.92 17.69 -14.71
N GLU A 16 3.00 17.51 -15.49
CA GLU A 16 3.22 16.29 -16.26
C GLU A 16 3.39 15.08 -15.35
N TYR A 17 4.06 15.25 -14.20
CA TYR A 17 4.18 14.20 -13.20
C TYR A 17 2.81 13.80 -12.62
N ARG A 18 1.89 14.73 -12.41
CA ARG A 18 0.51 14.43 -11.96
C ARG A 18 -0.19 13.47 -12.90
N ILE A 19 -0.16 13.78 -14.19
CA ILE A 19 -0.80 12.98 -15.23
C ILE A 19 -0.10 11.62 -15.35
N GLY A 20 1.23 11.62 -15.33
CA GLY A 20 2.03 10.41 -15.38
C GLY A 20 1.78 9.49 -14.19
N GLN A 21 1.70 10.03 -12.97
CA GLN A 21 1.43 9.27 -11.75
C GLN A 21 0.04 8.61 -11.81
N LEU A 22 -0.99 9.35 -12.23
CA LEU A 22 -2.34 8.80 -12.39
C LEU A 22 -2.38 7.67 -13.42
N TYR A 23 -1.71 7.85 -14.56
CA TYR A 23 -1.58 6.81 -15.58
C TYR A 23 -0.85 5.58 -15.03
N MET A 24 0.25 5.77 -14.32
CA MET A 24 1.03 4.68 -13.74
C MET A 24 0.27 3.91 -12.68
N ILE A 25 -0.50 4.59 -11.82
CA ILE A 25 -1.38 3.95 -10.83
C ILE A 25 -2.43 3.10 -11.55
N ALA A 26 -3.08 3.64 -12.60
CA ALA A 26 -4.08 2.92 -13.37
C ALA A 26 -3.49 1.70 -14.08
N ARG A 27 -2.31 1.85 -14.71
CA ARG A 27 -1.64 0.77 -15.43
C ARG A 27 -1.16 -0.32 -14.47
N HIS A 28 -0.53 0.06 -13.36
CA HIS A 28 -0.10 -0.88 -12.31
C HIS A 28 -1.31 -1.63 -11.73
N SER A 29 -2.44 -0.95 -11.49
CA SER A 29 -3.65 -1.61 -11.03
C SER A 29 -4.18 -2.64 -12.04
N ALA A 30 -4.07 -2.34 -13.33
CA ALA A 30 -4.50 -3.25 -14.40
C ALA A 30 -3.55 -4.45 -14.57
N GLU A 31 -2.25 -4.26 -14.39
CA GLU A 31 -1.24 -5.33 -14.41
C GLU A 31 -1.44 -6.30 -13.24
N GLU A 32 -1.59 -5.78 -12.02
CA GLU A 32 -1.86 -6.59 -10.82
C GLU A 32 -3.19 -7.36 -10.92
N SER A 33 -4.19 -6.81 -11.61
CA SER A 33 -5.50 -7.48 -11.78
C SER A 33 -5.49 -8.62 -12.82
N LYS A 34 -4.48 -8.70 -13.69
CA LYS A 34 -4.39 -9.70 -14.77
C LYS A 34 -3.56 -10.93 -14.40
N GLY A 35 -2.85 -10.91 -13.27
CA GLY A 35 -2.05 -12.03 -12.81
C GLY A 35 -2.91 -13.10 -12.14
N GLU A 36 -3.29 -14.17 -12.86
CA GLU A 36 -3.79 -15.39 -12.24
C GLU A 36 -2.74 -15.93 -11.26
N GLY A 37 -2.97 -15.71 -9.95
CA GLY A 37 -2.10 -16.19 -8.88
C GLY A 37 -1.20 -15.14 -8.24
N ASP A 38 -1.34 -13.87 -8.63
CA ASP A 38 -0.58 -12.79 -8.00
C ASP A 38 -1.40 -12.16 -6.89
N GLY A 39 -1.06 -12.52 -5.64
CA GLY A 39 -1.90 -12.29 -4.49
C GLY A 39 -1.90 -10.83 -4.04
N VAL A 40 -2.51 -9.94 -4.79
CA VAL A 40 -2.84 -8.58 -4.33
C VAL A 40 -4.35 -8.44 -4.33
N GLU A 41 -4.93 -8.36 -3.13
CA GLU A 41 -6.35 -8.16 -2.90
C GLU A 41 -6.60 -6.71 -2.48
N VAL A 42 -7.37 -5.97 -3.28
CA VAL A 42 -7.81 -4.61 -2.91
C VAL A 42 -8.98 -4.74 -1.94
N VAL A 43 -8.78 -4.34 -0.68
CA VAL A 43 -9.77 -4.46 0.39
C VAL A 43 -10.66 -3.22 0.43
N VAL A 44 -10.07 -2.02 0.34
CA VAL A 44 -10.77 -0.74 0.45
C VAL A 44 -10.22 0.24 -0.58
N ASN A 45 -11.10 1.02 -1.20
CA ASN A 45 -10.74 2.12 -2.09
C ASN A 45 -11.81 3.21 -2.00
N GLU A 46 -11.61 4.16 -1.09
CA GLU A 46 -12.62 5.16 -0.74
C GLU A 46 -12.04 6.59 -0.86
N PRO A 47 -12.88 7.58 -1.22
CA PRO A 47 -12.49 8.97 -1.10
C PRO A 47 -12.27 9.30 0.39
N CYS A 48 -11.18 9.99 0.70
CA CYS A 48 -10.89 10.44 2.06
C CYS A 48 -10.67 11.95 2.06
N GLN A 49 -11.05 12.61 3.14
CA GLN A 49 -10.80 14.04 3.31
C GLN A 49 -9.98 14.24 4.58
N ASP A 50 -8.86 14.96 4.44
CA ASP A 50 -7.98 15.28 5.55
C ASP A 50 -7.99 16.78 5.82
N GLU A 51 -7.94 17.18 7.09
CA GLU A 51 -8.00 18.59 7.49
C GLU A 51 -6.74 19.36 7.05
N GLN A 52 -5.59 18.68 6.90
CA GLN A 52 -4.33 19.31 6.50
C GLN A 52 -4.04 19.18 5.01
N HIS A 53 -4.35 18.03 4.41
CA HIS A 53 -3.97 17.72 3.03
C HIS A 53 -5.13 17.79 2.02
N GLY A 54 -6.37 18.00 2.50
CA GLY A 54 -7.55 18.18 1.66
C GLY A 54 -8.12 16.85 1.13
N ASP A 55 -8.73 16.91 -0.06
CA ASP A 55 -9.35 15.75 -0.69
C ASP A 55 -8.30 14.77 -1.22
N GLY A 56 -8.48 13.50 -0.92
CA GLY A 56 -7.59 12.43 -1.33
C GLY A 56 -8.31 11.11 -1.55
N ARG A 57 -7.52 10.06 -1.73
CA ARG A 57 -8.01 8.68 -1.78
C ARG A 57 -7.29 7.82 -0.78
N TYR A 58 -8.06 7.06 -0.02
CA TYR A 58 -7.58 6.00 0.84
C TYR A 58 -7.69 4.66 0.11
N THR A 59 -6.61 3.89 0.09
CA THR A 59 -6.61 2.53 -0.43
C THR A 59 -5.97 1.57 0.54
N GLU A 60 -6.62 0.43 0.78
CA GLU A 60 -6.08 -0.69 1.55
C GLU A 60 -5.93 -1.91 0.65
N LYS A 61 -4.73 -2.48 0.61
CA LYS A 61 -4.39 -3.66 -0.20
C LYS A 61 -3.74 -4.73 0.67
N ARG A 62 -4.11 -5.99 0.45
CA ARG A 62 -3.46 -7.16 1.06
C ARG A 62 -2.59 -7.86 0.03
N ILE A 63 -1.30 -7.94 0.32
CA ILE A 63 -0.28 -8.51 -0.57
C ILE A 63 0.19 -9.84 0.04
N TYR A 64 -0.15 -10.95 -0.63
CA TYR A 64 0.28 -12.31 -0.31
C TYR A 64 1.62 -12.58 -1.02
N LEU A 65 2.71 -12.61 -0.24
CA LEU A 65 4.08 -12.70 -0.78
C LEU A 65 4.61 -14.14 -0.90
N THR A 66 3.82 -15.15 -0.53
CA THR A 66 4.30 -16.53 -0.38
C THR A 66 4.95 -17.09 -1.64
N SER A 67 4.49 -16.71 -2.83
CA SER A 67 5.03 -17.16 -4.13
C SER A 67 6.20 -16.32 -4.65
N ARG A 68 6.40 -15.08 -4.17
CA ARG A 68 7.41 -14.14 -4.70
C ARG A 68 8.70 -14.09 -3.88
N LEU A 69 8.76 -14.73 -2.71
CA LEU A 69 9.95 -14.71 -1.84
C LEU A 69 10.98 -15.78 -2.20
N PRO A 70 12.29 -15.55 -2.00
CA PRO A 70 13.31 -16.58 -2.13
C PRO A 70 13.01 -17.80 -1.23
N GLY A 71 13.30 -19.02 -1.70
CA GLY A 71 12.92 -20.26 -1.00
C GLY A 71 13.45 -20.38 0.45
N TRP A 72 14.62 -19.83 0.74
CA TRP A 72 15.16 -19.80 2.11
C TRP A 72 14.33 -18.89 3.05
N VAL A 73 13.75 -17.80 2.53
CA VAL A 73 12.85 -16.92 3.28
C VAL A 73 11.51 -17.62 3.51
N GLN A 74 10.99 -18.31 2.49
CA GLN A 74 9.74 -19.07 2.60
C GLN A 74 9.81 -20.14 3.69
N SER A 75 10.98 -20.76 3.90
CA SER A 75 11.17 -21.76 4.97
C SER A 75 11.19 -21.18 6.38
N MET A 76 11.41 -19.87 6.53
CA MET A 76 11.49 -19.19 7.83
C MET A 76 10.19 -18.49 8.23
N ILE A 77 9.28 -18.26 7.29
CA ILE A 77 8.05 -17.48 7.49
C ILE A 77 6.83 -18.43 7.51
N PRO A 78 5.82 -18.18 8.37
CA PRO A 78 4.58 -18.96 8.38
C PRO A 78 3.87 -18.95 7.01
N ARG A 79 3.25 -20.09 6.64
CA ARG A 79 2.66 -20.33 5.31
C ARG A 79 1.54 -19.35 4.93
N VAL A 80 0.90 -18.73 5.90
CA VAL A 80 -0.17 -17.74 5.71
C VAL A 80 0.40 -16.41 6.19
N PHE A 81 1.01 -15.64 5.30
CA PHE A 81 1.53 -14.32 5.58
C PHE A 81 1.07 -13.36 4.51
N TYR A 82 0.53 -12.21 4.93
CA TYR A 82 0.18 -11.13 4.04
C TYR A 82 0.59 -9.78 4.65
N ILE A 83 0.91 -8.84 3.76
CA ILE A 83 1.18 -7.45 4.11
C ILE A 83 -0.06 -6.64 3.82
N THR A 84 -0.56 -5.90 4.81
CA THR A 84 -1.55 -4.87 4.59
C THR A 84 -0.82 -3.56 4.26
N GLU A 85 -1.00 -3.08 3.05
CA GLU A 85 -0.57 -1.75 2.62
C GLU A 85 -1.76 -0.80 2.74
N LYS A 86 -1.62 0.24 3.56
CA LYS A 86 -2.54 1.36 3.65
C LYS A 86 -1.90 2.56 2.98
N ALA A 87 -2.61 3.18 2.05
CA ALA A 87 -2.10 4.35 1.32
C ALA A 87 -3.12 5.48 1.34
N TRP A 88 -2.62 6.69 1.57
CA TRP A 88 -3.36 7.94 1.48
C TRP A 88 -2.72 8.81 0.42
N ASN A 89 -3.45 9.05 -0.66
CA ASN A 89 -3.00 9.88 -1.77
C ASN A 89 -3.67 11.25 -1.71
N TYR A 90 -2.94 12.24 -1.23
CA TYR A 90 -3.29 13.66 -1.21
C TYR A 90 -2.35 14.43 -2.14
N TYR A 91 -2.49 14.20 -3.45
CA TYR A 91 -1.57 14.78 -4.44
C TYR A 91 -1.23 16.26 -4.13
N PRO A 92 0.06 16.64 -4.02
CA PRO A 92 1.27 15.88 -4.41
C PRO A 92 1.86 14.96 -3.33
N VAL A 93 1.29 14.94 -2.13
CA VAL A 93 1.76 14.12 -1.01
C VAL A 93 1.10 12.74 -1.07
N THR A 94 1.89 11.70 -0.85
CA THR A 94 1.36 10.34 -0.70
C THR A 94 2.01 9.71 0.52
N ILE A 95 1.18 9.21 1.42
CA ILE A 95 1.61 8.54 2.64
C ILE A 95 1.25 7.07 2.49
N THR A 96 2.20 6.19 2.78
CA THR A 96 1.98 4.74 2.74
C THR A 96 2.48 4.12 4.03
N GLU A 97 1.70 3.20 4.57
CA GLU A 97 2.02 2.44 5.77
C GLU A 97 1.89 0.95 5.45
N HIS A 98 2.97 0.20 5.70
CA HIS A 98 3.00 -1.25 5.53
C HIS A 98 2.94 -1.93 6.88
N LEU A 99 1.92 -2.75 7.08
CA LEU A 99 1.73 -3.58 8.26
C LEU A 99 1.87 -5.05 7.88
N VAL A 100 2.84 -5.71 8.51
CA VAL A 100 3.10 -7.14 8.39
C VAL A 100 2.14 -7.86 9.34
N LEU A 101 1.12 -8.54 8.81
CA LEU A 101 0.19 -9.31 9.63
C LEU A 101 0.54 -10.79 9.57
N ILE A 102 0.97 -11.32 10.72
CA ILE A 102 1.08 -12.76 10.96
C ILE A 102 -0.27 -13.18 11.57
N PRO A 103 -0.97 -14.18 11.00
CA PRO A 103 -2.34 -14.54 11.39
C PRO A 103 -2.48 -15.11 12.81
N THR A 104 -1.45 -15.04 13.66
CA THR A 104 -1.57 -15.30 15.10
C THR A 104 -2.10 -14.11 15.89
N GLN A 105 -2.25 -12.91 15.29
CA GLN A 105 -2.94 -11.79 15.91
C GLN A 105 -3.88 -11.12 14.92
N VAL A 106 -5.15 -11.52 14.98
CA VAL A 106 -6.27 -10.68 14.51
C VAL A 106 -6.15 -9.34 15.24
N PRO A 107 -5.95 -8.20 14.56
CA PRO A 107 -6.15 -6.92 15.21
C PRO A 107 -7.65 -6.81 15.46
N ASP A 108 -8.07 -6.99 16.70
CA ASP A 108 -9.43 -6.69 17.13
C ASP A 108 -9.77 -5.28 16.64
N SER A 109 -10.78 -5.18 15.78
CA SER A 109 -11.37 -3.95 15.27
C SER A 109 -12.03 -3.08 16.35
N ASN A 110 -11.71 -3.30 17.63
CA ASN A 110 -12.35 -2.68 18.79
C ASN A 110 -11.40 -1.88 19.71
N ARG A 111 -10.16 -1.58 19.29
CA ARG A 111 -9.19 -0.83 20.11
C ARG A 111 -8.95 0.64 19.73
N LEU A 112 -9.96 1.30 19.12
CA LEU A 112 -9.93 2.75 18.87
C LEU A 112 -10.81 3.59 19.83
N HIS A 113 -11.36 3.01 20.91
CA HIS A 113 -12.23 3.75 21.85
C HIS A 113 -11.66 4.01 23.25
N LEU A 114 -10.35 3.89 23.48
CA LEU A 114 -9.76 4.15 24.80
C LEU A 114 -8.52 5.04 24.72
N TYR A 115 -8.69 6.27 24.23
CA TYR A 115 -7.95 7.45 24.68
C TYR A 115 -8.86 8.67 24.52
N GLN A 116 -9.81 8.80 25.45
CA GLN A 116 -10.32 10.08 25.93
C GLN A 116 -9.99 10.17 27.41
#